data_AF-A0A845G0M3-F1
#
_entry.id   AF-A0A845G0M3-F1
#
_cell.length_a   1.000
_cell.length_b   1.000
_cell.length_c   1.000
_cell.angle_alpha   90.00
_cell.angle_beta   90.00
_cell.angle_gamma   90.00
#
_symmetry.space_group_name_H-M   'P 1'
#
loop_
_entity.id
_entity.type
_entity.pdbx_description
1 polymer ?
#
loop_
_entity_poly.entity_id
_entity_poly.type
_entity_poly.pdbx_seq_one_letter_code
_entity_poly.pdbx_strand_id
1 'polypeptide(L)'
;MSRGSNVNTSRVAASKGVPFSKNPVLAVRLPVWRSRVVLFVLFAAFAGLAARALWLQGLSTQFLQKQGEIRYARTLDLPATRGKITDRDGQVLASSVPVKAIWAIPDDVQDAPPAKLKELARLLDMSNAELQKKLDSDRGFVYLKRQVEQDVADQITKLGIDGIQTRKEYKRFYPQGEVTTHVVGFTNVEDVGQESMELAQQKTLVGQPGSRRVIKDRLGRIVEDIESVREPHDGKDLTLSIDSKIQYIAFTQVKESVEKFHAKAGAAVVLDVHTGEVLALANWPTYNPNDRSKLTGEQLRNRVMTDTFEPGSSLKPFTVGLALDEKRITPHTMFDTGAGSMVIADHVIHDTHPHYMIDVQTIIQKSSNIGTSKIALGMPSQDMWEMFTKVGFGQQPKWGFPGAVAGRVRPYKAWRPIEQANMSFGQGISVSLIQLARAYMIYARDGDIIPLSFQKVTEAPHGTQVVSAKTAAEMREMLEMVTQPGGSAVKAQVPGYRVGGKTGTAQKVVNGRYSQSKYIGNFVGMAPMSNPRFIIAVMIDEPGGPVHVGGDVAGPVFSALAANALRAKNITPDSTLTHIIIPDNASQENQ
;
A
#
# COMPACT_ATOMS: atom_id res chain seq x y z
N MET A 1 94.44 34.77 65.01
CA MET A 1 94.67 33.47 65.68
C MET A 1 94.91 32.44 64.57
N SER A 2 96.14 31.96 64.43
CA SER A 2 96.58 30.61 64.85
C SER A 2 95.98 29.55 63.90
N ARG A 3 96.69 28.68 63.19
CA ARG A 3 98.00 28.02 63.27
C ARG A 3 98.26 27.43 61.86
N GLY A 4 99.50 27.20 61.42
CA GLY A 4 100.14 25.87 61.45
C GLY A 4 99.47 24.88 60.47
N SER A 5 100.11 24.15 59.57
CA SER A 5 101.45 23.54 59.61
C SER A 5 101.60 22.64 58.38
N ASN A 6 102.84 22.50 57.87
CA ASN A 6 103.45 21.29 57.25
C ASN A 6 102.82 20.73 55.95
N VAL A 7 103.51 20.22 54.92
CA VAL A 7 104.88 19.69 54.68
C VAL A 7 105.30 20.05 53.24
N ASN A 8 106.61 20.14 53.00
CA ASN A 8 107.27 20.63 51.80
C ASN A 8 107.85 19.48 50.92
N THR A 9 108.13 19.79 49.65
CA THR A 9 108.95 19.07 48.62
C THR A 9 108.36 17.77 48.01
N SER A 10 108.44 17.48 46.69
CA SER A 10 109.34 17.92 45.62
C SER A 10 108.79 17.64 44.20
N ARG A 11 108.98 18.64 43.31
CA ARG A 11 109.25 18.66 41.85
C ARG A 11 108.82 17.50 40.93
N VAL A 12 107.99 17.85 39.93
CA VAL A 12 108.09 17.37 38.54
C VAL A 12 107.97 18.58 37.61
N ALA A 13 108.89 18.70 36.65
CA ALA A 13 108.92 19.76 35.63
C ALA A 13 108.33 19.26 34.32
N ALA A 14 107.51 20.09 33.64
CA ALA A 14 107.23 19.93 32.21
C ALA A 14 106.96 21.32 31.56
N SER A 15 107.95 21.73 30.77
CA SER A 15 107.96 22.65 29.62
C SER A 15 106.89 23.75 29.46
N LYS A 16 107.36 25.00 29.58
CA LYS A 16 106.75 26.20 28.95
C LYS A 16 107.26 26.33 27.51
N GLY A 17 106.34 26.30 26.55
CA GLY A 17 106.53 26.77 25.17
C GLY A 17 105.43 27.80 24.84
N VAL A 18 105.85 29.00 24.47
CA VAL A 18 105.01 30.18 24.21
C VAL A 18 104.38 30.09 22.81
N PRO A 19 103.05 30.26 22.64
CA PRO A 19 102.47 30.37 21.32
C PRO A 19 102.66 31.78 20.76
N PHE A 20 103.37 31.81 19.64
CA PHE A 20 103.53 32.91 18.68
C PHE A 20 102.18 33.47 18.23
N SER A 21 102.14 34.79 17.98
CA SER A 21 101.10 35.53 17.26
C SER A 21 99.79 35.91 18.00
N LYS A 22 99.89 36.94 18.86
CA LYS A 22 98.84 37.98 18.91
C LYS A 22 99.45 39.29 18.42
N ASN A 23 99.45 39.46 17.11
CA ASN A 23 99.87 40.70 16.45
C ASN A 23 98.69 41.71 16.55
N PRO A 24 98.87 42.91 17.14
CA PRO A 24 97.78 43.87 17.39
C PRO A 24 97.17 44.52 16.12
N VAL A 25 97.59 44.11 14.91
CA VAL A 25 97.19 44.70 13.63
C VAL A 25 96.07 43.90 12.91
N LEU A 26 95.61 42.76 13.45
CA LEU A 26 94.52 41.95 12.88
C LEU A 26 93.26 41.83 13.77
N ALA A 27 93.10 42.72 14.76
CA ALA A 27 91.87 42.79 15.55
C ALA A 27 90.75 43.41 14.71
N VAL A 28 90.09 42.59 13.87
CA VAL A 28 88.81 42.95 13.26
C VAL A 28 87.82 43.15 14.41
N ARG A 29 87.60 44.41 14.81
CA ARG A 29 86.49 44.78 15.69
C ARG A 29 85.20 44.56 14.91
N LEU A 30 84.70 43.32 14.90
CA LEU A 30 83.35 43.03 14.41
C LEU A 30 82.38 43.88 15.25
N PRO A 31 81.54 44.71 14.63
CA PRO A 31 80.69 45.63 15.38
C PRO A 31 79.73 44.82 16.26
N VAL A 32 79.90 44.91 17.59
CA VAL A 32 79.11 44.15 18.59
C VAL A 32 77.61 44.42 18.47
N TRP A 33 77.23 45.54 17.84
CA TRP A 33 75.83 45.87 17.54
C TRP A 33 75.21 44.90 16.53
N ARG A 34 75.96 44.38 15.55
CA ARG A 34 75.43 43.44 14.55
C ARG A 34 75.04 42.10 15.18
N SER A 35 75.89 41.54 16.05
CA SER A 35 75.56 40.29 16.75
C SER A 35 74.43 40.48 17.76
N ARG A 36 74.36 41.62 18.45
CA ARG A 36 73.25 41.96 19.36
C ARG A 36 71.92 42.17 18.63
N VAL A 37 71.94 42.79 17.46
CA VAL A 37 70.75 42.95 16.62
C VAL A 37 70.27 41.59 16.13
N VAL A 38 71.15 40.72 15.64
CA VAL A 38 70.78 39.36 15.23
C VAL A 38 70.21 38.57 16.41
N LEU A 39 70.83 38.65 17.59
CA LEU A 39 70.35 37.96 18.79
C LEU A 39 68.98 38.51 19.25
N PHE A 40 68.78 39.82 19.17
CA PHE A 40 67.51 40.47 19.49
C PHE A 40 66.41 40.08 18.51
N VAL A 41 66.69 40.05 17.20
CA VAL A 41 65.75 39.60 16.17
C VAL A 41 65.41 38.13 16.37
N LEU A 42 66.39 37.29 16.69
CA LEU A 42 66.17 35.88 16.99
C LEU A 42 65.30 35.69 18.24
N PHE A 43 65.60 36.43 19.32
CA PHE A 43 64.82 36.42 20.54
C PHE A 43 63.38 36.92 20.30
N ALA A 44 63.21 38.01 19.55
CA ALA A 44 61.90 38.54 19.20
C ALA A 44 61.10 37.56 18.34
N ALA A 45 61.76 36.82 17.43
CA ALA A 45 61.12 35.76 16.65
C ALA A 45 60.64 34.60 17.54
N PHE A 46 61.48 34.13 18.47
CA PHE A 46 61.10 33.09 19.44
C PHE A 46 60.00 33.57 20.41
N ALA A 47 60.07 34.81 20.90
CA ALA A 47 59.04 35.40 21.74
C ALA A 47 57.71 35.54 20.99
N GLY A 48 57.75 35.92 19.70
CA GLY A 48 56.58 35.95 18.82
C GLY A 48 55.96 34.57 18.62
N LEU A 49 56.77 33.53 18.43
CA LEU A 49 56.29 32.15 18.35
C LEU A 49 55.70 31.66 19.67
N ALA A 50 56.32 31.99 20.81
CA ALA A 50 55.81 31.64 22.13
C ALA A 50 54.48 32.35 22.43
N ALA A 51 54.37 33.64 22.13
CA ALA A 51 53.12 34.39 22.24
C ALA A 51 52.03 33.81 21.32
N ARG A 52 52.39 33.41 20.09
CA ARG A 52 51.47 32.77 19.15
C ARG A 52 51.02 31.39 19.66
N ALA A 53 51.90 30.61 20.25
CA ALA A 53 51.58 29.31 20.84
C ALA A 53 50.66 29.47 22.06
N LEU A 54 50.94 30.42 22.96
CA LEU A 54 50.10 30.73 24.11
C LEU A 54 48.72 31.25 23.69
N TRP A 55 48.64 32.07 22.63
CA TRP A 55 47.36 32.48 22.05
C TRP A 55 46.60 31.27 21.50
N LEU A 56 47.28 30.40 20.75
CA LEU A 56 46.67 29.21 20.16
C LEU A 56 46.13 28.24 21.22
N GLN A 57 46.90 27.98 22.28
CA GLN A 57 46.54 27.07 23.38
C GLN A 57 45.55 27.66 24.39
N GLY A 58 45.62 28.96 24.69
CA GLY A 58 44.82 29.58 25.76
C GLY A 58 43.51 30.22 25.30
N LEU A 59 43.51 30.91 24.16
CA LEU A 59 42.39 31.77 23.73
C LEU A 59 41.64 31.23 22.52
N SER A 60 42.27 30.41 21.65
CA SER A 60 41.62 29.85 20.46
C SER A 60 41.35 28.35 20.50
N THR A 61 41.62 27.69 21.63
CA THR A 61 41.38 26.25 21.82
C THR A 61 39.92 25.89 21.53
N GLN A 62 38.96 26.66 22.04
CA GLN A 62 37.54 26.44 21.74
C GLN A 62 37.20 26.65 20.26
N PHE A 63 37.80 27.63 19.58
CA PHE A 63 37.54 27.87 18.15
C PHE A 63 38.12 26.76 17.27
N LEU A 64 39.34 26.31 17.56
CA LEU A 64 40.04 25.24 16.83
C LEU A 64 39.43 23.86 17.12
N GLN A 65 39.05 23.58 18.37
CA GLN A 65 38.29 22.37 18.73
C GLN A 65 36.95 22.36 18.03
N LYS A 66 36.18 23.46 18.04
CA LYS A 66 34.90 23.54 17.32
C LYS A 66 35.06 23.38 15.80
N GLN A 67 36.12 23.93 15.20
CA GLN A 67 36.48 23.72 13.79
C GLN A 67 36.91 22.27 13.48
N GLY A 68 37.58 21.60 14.43
CA GLY A 68 37.93 20.19 14.36
C GLY A 68 36.70 19.29 14.52
N GLU A 69 35.87 19.54 15.53
CA GLU A 69 34.58 18.86 15.74
C GLU A 69 33.65 19.01 14.55
N ILE A 70 33.57 20.18 13.90
CA ILE A 70 32.76 20.32 12.67
C ILE A 70 33.31 19.44 11.53
N ARG A 71 34.63 19.22 11.49
CA ARG A 71 35.29 18.37 10.47
C ARG A 71 35.20 16.87 10.77
N TYR A 72 35.18 16.46 12.04
CA TYR A 72 35.21 15.05 12.45
C TYR A 72 33.89 14.53 13.05
N ALA A 73 32.97 15.41 13.46
CA ALA A 73 31.66 15.01 13.94
C ALA A 73 30.79 14.54 12.77
N ARG A 74 30.28 13.32 12.91
CA ARG A 74 29.29 12.74 12.03
C ARG A 74 28.00 12.55 12.80
N THR A 75 26.89 12.92 12.20
CA THR A 75 25.57 12.53 12.69
C THR A 75 25.26 11.15 12.13
N LEU A 76 25.13 10.16 13.00
CA LEU A 76 24.64 8.84 12.66
C LEU A 76 23.14 8.81 12.89
N ASP A 77 22.38 8.44 11.86
CA ASP A 77 20.95 8.20 12.00
C ASP A 77 20.74 6.90 12.78
N LEU A 78 19.93 6.97 13.83
CA LEU A 78 19.41 5.78 14.52
C LEU A 78 18.08 5.42 13.84
N PRO A 79 18.02 4.33 13.06
CA PRO A 79 16.81 4.00 12.32
C PRO A 79 15.69 3.62 13.28
N ALA A 80 14.51 4.19 13.08
CA ALA A 80 13.28 3.74 13.73
C ALA A 80 12.68 2.58 12.95
N THR A 81 12.00 1.67 13.64
CA THR A 81 11.24 0.61 12.98
C THR A 81 9.87 1.12 12.55
N ARG A 82 9.46 0.70 11.36
CA ARG A 82 8.12 0.97 10.83
C ARG A 82 7.10 0.08 11.53
N GLY A 83 5.95 0.66 11.89
CA GLY A 83 4.86 -0.04 12.56
C GLY A 83 4.39 -1.28 11.77
N LYS A 84 4.00 -2.34 12.47
CA LYS A 84 3.46 -3.55 11.88
C LYS A 84 2.05 -3.30 11.37
N ILE A 85 1.68 -3.97 10.29
CA ILE A 85 0.29 -4.03 9.84
C ILE A 85 -0.22 -5.42 10.18
N THR A 86 -1.32 -5.50 10.92
CA THR A 86 -1.99 -6.74 11.26
C THR A 86 -3.39 -6.78 10.69
N ASP A 87 -3.92 -7.98 10.53
CA ASP A 87 -5.35 -8.18 10.29
C ASP A 87 -6.14 -7.95 11.60
N ARG A 88 -7.47 -8.10 11.53
CA ARG A 88 -8.37 -7.85 12.65
C ARG A 88 -8.17 -8.78 13.85
N ASP A 89 -7.55 -9.94 13.65
CA ASP A 89 -7.34 -10.99 14.65
C ASP A 89 -5.86 -11.07 15.10
N GLY A 90 -5.00 -10.15 14.62
CA GLY A 90 -3.60 -10.03 15.02
C GLY A 90 -2.60 -10.75 14.12
N GLN A 91 -3.05 -11.36 13.01
CA GLN A 91 -2.15 -11.98 12.04
C GLN A 91 -1.33 -10.89 11.34
N VAL A 92 0.00 -11.07 11.30
CA VAL A 92 0.89 -10.10 10.67
C VAL A 92 0.71 -10.13 9.14
N LEU A 93 0.40 -8.97 8.58
CA LEU A 93 0.26 -8.73 7.14
C LEU A 93 1.50 -8.03 6.56
N ALA A 94 2.11 -7.14 7.34
CA ALA A 94 3.36 -6.49 6.98
C ALA A 94 4.21 -6.23 8.24
N SER A 95 5.51 -6.47 8.13
CA SER A 95 6.46 -6.25 9.23
C SER A 95 7.81 -5.81 8.69
N SER A 96 8.61 -5.17 9.54
CA SER A 96 9.96 -4.73 9.19
C SER A 96 10.98 -5.72 9.73
N VAL A 97 11.76 -6.32 8.83
CA VAL A 97 12.80 -7.30 9.13
C VAL A 97 14.16 -6.61 9.11
N PRO A 98 15.03 -6.85 10.10
CA PRO A 98 16.37 -6.28 10.10
C PRO A 98 17.21 -6.85 8.95
N VAL A 99 17.84 -5.96 8.21
CA VAL A 99 18.75 -6.27 7.09
C VAL A 99 19.97 -5.35 7.15
N LYS A 100 20.96 -5.57 6.29
CA LYS A 100 22.12 -4.69 6.18
C LYS A 100 22.27 -4.16 4.76
N ALA A 101 22.61 -2.90 4.61
CA ALA A 101 23.20 -2.39 3.38
C ALA A 101 24.71 -2.64 3.39
N ILE A 102 25.22 -3.11 2.26
CA ILE A 102 26.65 -3.29 2.01
C ILE A 102 27.11 -2.11 1.16
N TRP A 103 28.12 -1.40 1.64
CA TRP A 103 28.69 -0.25 0.96
C TRP A 103 30.22 -0.32 1.00
N ALA A 104 30.85 0.38 0.08
CA ALA A 104 32.28 0.37 -0.13
C ALA A 104 32.84 1.79 -0.12
N ILE A 105 34.09 1.90 0.33
CA ILE A 105 35.00 3.02 0.07
C ILE A 105 35.93 2.54 -1.05
N PRO A 106 35.69 2.94 -2.32
CA PRO A 106 36.44 2.46 -3.46
C PRO A 106 37.97 2.46 -3.29
N ASP A 107 38.53 3.55 -2.76
CA ASP A 107 39.97 3.72 -2.55
C ASP A 107 40.58 2.65 -1.64
N ASP A 108 39.84 2.22 -0.61
CA ASP A 108 40.30 1.21 0.35
C ASP A 108 40.15 -0.23 -0.18
N VAL A 109 39.37 -0.43 -1.25
CA VAL A 109 39.07 -1.76 -1.84
C VAL A 109 40.05 -2.12 -2.98
N GLN A 110 40.82 -1.16 -3.50
CA GLN A 110 41.67 -1.36 -4.69
C GLN A 110 42.69 -2.50 -4.54
N ASP A 111 43.23 -2.67 -3.32
CA ASP A 111 44.25 -3.68 -3.01
C ASP A 111 43.66 -5.06 -2.62
N ALA A 112 42.33 -5.23 -2.71
CA ALA A 112 41.68 -6.46 -2.30
C ALA A 112 42.03 -7.65 -3.22
N PRO A 113 42.31 -8.86 -2.68
CA PRO A 113 42.60 -10.03 -3.49
C PRO A 113 41.48 -10.37 -4.49
N PRO A 114 41.77 -10.66 -5.77
CA PRO A 114 40.75 -10.98 -6.78
C PRO A 114 39.84 -12.15 -6.39
N ALA A 115 40.36 -13.13 -5.66
CA ALA A 115 39.57 -14.26 -5.14
C ALA A 115 38.50 -13.81 -4.13
N LYS A 116 38.83 -12.85 -3.25
CA LYS A 116 37.86 -12.29 -2.28
C LYS A 116 36.81 -11.43 -2.98
N LEU A 117 37.20 -10.66 -4.00
CA LEU A 117 36.27 -9.86 -4.79
C LEU A 117 35.28 -10.75 -5.58
N LYS A 118 35.74 -11.88 -6.11
CA LYS A 118 34.88 -12.87 -6.76
C LYS A 118 33.87 -13.47 -5.79
N GLU A 119 34.30 -13.79 -4.58
CA GLU A 119 33.40 -14.30 -3.53
C GLU A 119 32.41 -13.23 -3.05
N LEU A 120 32.85 -11.97 -2.94
CA LEU A 120 31.98 -10.84 -2.63
C LEU A 120 30.90 -10.67 -3.70
N ALA A 121 31.26 -10.71 -4.99
CA ALA A 121 30.30 -10.63 -6.10
C ALA A 121 29.28 -11.78 -6.03
N ARG A 122 29.74 -13.00 -5.73
CA ARG A 122 28.88 -14.18 -5.54
C ARG A 122 27.88 -13.99 -4.40
N LEU A 123 28.34 -13.54 -3.22
CA LEU A 123 27.47 -13.29 -2.05
C LEU A 123 26.49 -12.14 -2.30
N LEU A 124 26.90 -11.14 -3.09
CA LEU A 124 26.05 -10.03 -3.50
C LEU A 124 25.13 -10.35 -4.67
N ASP A 125 25.18 -11.57 -5.22
CA ASP A 125 24.39 -11.99 -6.39
C ASP A 125 24.49 -10.97 -7.55
N MET A 126 25.72 -10.64 -7.93
CA MET A 126 26.04 -9.78 -9.06
C MET A 126 27.28 -10.29 -9.79
N SER A 127 27.45 -9.89 -11.05
CA SER A 127 28.64 -10.26 -11.81
C SER A 127 29.88 -9.49 -11.33
N ASN A 128 31.07 -10.08 -11.52
CA ASN A 128 32.33 -9.38 -11.23
C ASN A 128 32.45 -8.06 -12.01
N ALA A 129 31.95 -8.01 -13.24
CA ALA A 129 31.95 -6.81 -14.06
C ALA A 129 31.06 -5.70 -13.46
N GLU A 130 29.88 -6.05 -12.94
CA GLU A 130 29.02 -5.10 -12.25
C GLU A 130 29.62 -4.61 -10.93
N LEU A 131 30.23 -5.51 -10.15
CA LEU A 131 30.93 -5.13 -8.92
C LEU A 131 32.09 -4.17 -9.22
N GLN A 132 32.94 -4.50 -10.20
CA GLN A 132 34.05 -3.64 -10.60
C GLN A 132 33.56 -2.28 -11.07
N LYS A 133 32.48 -2.22 -11.86
CA LYS A 133 31.89 -0.95 -12.31
C LYS A 133 31.38 -0.09 -11.15
N LYS A 134 30.89 -0.69 -10.06
CA LYS A 134 30.48 0.06 -8.86
C LYS A 134 31.68 0.55 -8.05
N LEU A 135 32.77 -0.21 -8.04
CA LEU A 135 34.02 0.14 -7.36
C LEU A 135 34.87 1.12 -8.17
N ASP A 136 34.70 1.18 -9.50
CA ASP A 136 35.32 2.16 -10.39
C ASP A 136 34.59 3.50 -10.31
N SER A 137 34.75 4.18 -9.17
CA SER A 137 34.06 5.42 -8.84
C SER A 137 34.93 6.29 -7.93
N ASP A 138 35.18 7.53 -8.32
CA ASP A 138 35.94 8.54 -7.54
C ASP A 138 35.23 9.02 -6.25
N ARG A 139 34.07 8.44 -5.94
CA ARG A 139 33.29 8.77 -4.74
C ARG A 139 33.86 8.01 -3.55
N GLY A 140 34.12 8.70 -2.43
CA GLY A 140 34.50 8.05 -1.17
C GLY A 140 33.41 7.18 -0.51
N PHE A 141 32.27 6.94 -1.18
CA PHE A 141 31.17 6.11 -0.71
C PHE A 141 30.32 5.60 -1.88
N VAL A 142 30.10 4.28 -1.96
CA VAL A 142 29.19 3.65 -2.92
C VAL A 142 28.40 2.50 -2.27
N TYR A 143 27.08 2.45 -2.48
CA TYR A 143 26.29 1.27 -2.11
C TYR A 143 26.52 0.13 -3.10
N LEU A 144 27.04 -1.00 -2.61
CA LEU A 144 27.18 -2.22 -3.40
C LEU A 144 25.84 -2.93 -3.54
N LYS A 145 25.13 -3.14 -2.42
CA LYS A 145 23.77 -3.71 -2.41
C LYS A 145 23.04 -3.26 -1.14
N ARG A 146 21.76 -2.93 -1.28
CA ARG A 146 20.89 -2.58 -0.15
C ARG A 146 20.05 -3.77 0.27
N GLN A 147 19.57 -3.76 1.51
CA GLN A 147 18.67 -4.78 2.06
C GLN A 147 19.15 -6.24 1.92
N VAL A 148 20.44 -6.47 2.18
CA VAL A 148 21.04 -7.80 2.23
C VAL A 148 20.67 -8.49 3.55
N GLU A 149 20.27 -9.76 3.46
CA GLU A 149 19.95 -10.57 4.64
C GLU A 149 21.13 -10.65 5.61
N GLN A 150 20.83 -10.73 6.90
CA GLN A 150 21.85 -10.63 7.95
C GLN A 150 22.92 -11.72 7.82
N ASP A 151 22.53 -12.96 7.53
CA ASP A 151 23.44 -14.09 7.40
C ASP A 151 24.44 -13.90 6.25
N VAL A 152 23.97 -13.37 5.11
CA VAL A 152 24.81 -13.06 3.94
C VAL A 152 25.74 -11.89 4.25
N ALA A 153 25.23 -10.85 4.91
CA ALA A 153 26.03 -9.69 5.30
C ALA A 153 27.12 -10.05 6.33
N ASP A 154 26.86 -11.02 7.21
CA ASP A 154 27.84 -11.53 8.16
C ASP A 154 28.91 -12.37 7.46
N GLN A 155 28.55 -13.15 6.43
CA GLN A 155 29.53 -13.82 5.55
C GLN A 155 30.42 -12.81 4.79
N ILE A 156 29.83 -11.73 4.27
CA ILE A 156 30.58 -10.64 3.60
C ILE A 156 31.56 -9.99 4.58
N THR A 157 31.13 -9.71 5.80
CA THR A 157 31.98 -9.11 6.84
C THR A 157 33.15 -10.04 7.20
N LYS A 158 32.92 -11.36 7.23
CA LYS A 158 33.96 -12.37 7.50
C LYS A 158 35.05 -12.45 6.41
N LEU A 159 34.80 -11.92 5.19
CA LEU A 159 35.84 -11.87 4.15
C LEU A 159 37.01 -10.94 4.54
N GLY A 160 36.78 -9.97 5.44
CA GLY A 160 37.80 -9.04 5.88
C GLY A 160 38.43 -8.30 4.71
N ILE A 161 37.59 -7.67 3.88
CA ILE A 161 38.01 -6.81 2.77
C ILE A 161 37.98 -5.37 3.30
N ASP A 162 39.11 -4.68 3.22
CA ASP A 162 39.21 -3.29 3.63
C ASP A 162 38.31 -2.40 2.75
N GLY A 163 37.75 -1.34 3.33
CA GLY A 163 36.79 -0.48 2.65
C GLY A 163 35.36 -1.01 2.55
N ILE A 164 35.09 -2.30 2.81
CA ILE A 164 33.73 -2.84 2.85
C ILE A 164 33.12 -2.66 4.24
N GLN A 165 31.99 -1.96 4.28
CA GLN A 165 31.27 -1.69 5.53
C GLN A 165 29.79 -2.06 5.40
N THR A 166 29.16 -2.26 6.56
CA THR A 166 27.74 -2.57 6.65
C THR A 166 27.00 -1.47 7.40
N ARG A 167 25.77 -1.17 6.97
CA ARG A 167 24.85 -0.27 7.65
C ARG A 167 23.58 -1.02 7.99
N LYS A 168 23.10 -0.91 9.23
CA LYS A 168 21.79 -1.47 9.62
C LYS A 168 20.68 -0.78 8.83
N GLU A 169 19.80 -1.57 8.24
CA GLU A 169 18.61 -1.13 7.54
C GLU A 169 17.44 -2.04 7.93
N TYR A 170 16.23 -1.65 7.51
CA TYR A 170 15.05 -2.50 7.61
C TYR A 170 14.47 -2.73 6.22
N LYS A 171 14.02 -3.96 5.99
CA LYS A 171 13.29 -4.36 4.78
C LYS A 171 11.86 -4.67 5.19
N ARG A 172 10.91 -4.10 4.46
CA ARG A 172 9.50 -4.43 4.63
C ARG A 172 9.22 -5.81 4.03
N PHE A 173 8.63 -6.69 4.84
CA PHE A 173 8.28 -8.06 4.51
C PHE A 173 6.79 -8.31 4.67
N TYR A 174 6.20 -9.02 3.72
CA TYR A 174 4.76 -9.28 3.61
C TYR A 174 4.51 -10.80 3.64
N PRO A 175 4.19 -11.39 4.81
CA PRO A 175 4.07 -12.85 4.94
C PRO A 175 3.01 -13.48 4.04
N GLN A 176 1.91 -12.77 3.78
CA GLN A 176 0.81 -13.27 2.94
C GLN A 176 1.00 -12.95 1.44
N GLY A 177 2.11 -12.31 1.07
CA GLY A 177 2.48 -12.06 -0.33
C GLY A 177 1.34 -11.47 -1.16
N GLU A 178 1.01 -12.16 -2.25
CA GLU A 178 0.04 -11.73 -3.27
C GLU A 178 -1.41 -11.67 -2.80
N VAL A 179 -1.76 -12.38 -1.72
CA VAL A 179 -3.14 -12.53 -1.22
C VAL A 179 -3.70 -11.21 -0.68
N THR A 180 -2.85 -10.41 -0.05
CA THR A 180 -3.24 -9.14 0.61
C THR A 180 -2.58 -7.92 -0.03
N THR A 181 -1.84 -8.09 -1.11
CA THR A 181 -0.97 -7.04 -1.67
C THR A 181 -1.74 -5.77 -2.03
N HIS A 182 -2.94 -5.87 -2.63
CA HIS A 182 -3.71 -4.68 -2.99
C HIS A 182 -4.35 -3.98 -1.81
N VAL A 183 -4.45 -4.64 -0.65
CA VAL A 183 -4.94 -4.02 0.59
C VAL A 183 -3.79 -3.40 1.36
N VAL A 184 -2.70 -4.15 1.55
CA VAL A 184 -1.55 -3.69 2.34
C VAL A 184 -0.72 -2.69 1.53
N GLY A 185 -0.44 -2.99 0.27
CA GLY A 185 0.45 -2.25 -0.60
C GLY A 185 1.90 -2.66 -0.40
N PHE A 186 2.83 -1.79 -0.80
CA PHE A 186 4.25 -2.00 -0.56
C PHE A 186 5.01 -0.71 -0.29
N THR A 187 6.26 -0.82 0.15
CA THR A 187 7.22 0.29 0.33
C THR A 187 8.33 0.24 -0.70
N ASN A 188 8.98 1.37 -0.98
CA ASN A 188 10.19 1.43 -1.80
C ASN A 188 11.45 1.03 -0.98
N VAL A 189 12.65 1.16 -1.55
CA VAL A 189 13.90 0.78 -0.88
C VAL A 189 14.30 1.75 0.25
N GLU A 190 13.67 2.92 0.29
CA GLU A 190 13.74 3.93 1.35
C GLU A 190 12.67 3.75 2.44
N ASP A 191 11.90 2.65 2.40
CA ASP A 191 10.81 2.33 3.33
C ASP A 191 9.65 3.36 3.34
N VAL A 192 9.45 4.04 2.20
CA VAL A 192 8.31 4.92 1.94
C VAL A 192 7.20 4.13 1.28
N GLY A 193 6.00 4.12 1.88
CA GLY A 193 4.79 3.51 1.34
C GLY A 193 4.45 4.06 -0.04
N GLN A 194 4.21 3.16 -0.99
CA GLN A 194 3.96 3.48 -2.40
C GLN A 194 2.50 3.26 -2.79
N GLU A 195 1.82 2.28 -2.19
CA GLU A 195 0.44 1.93 -2.53
C GLU A 195 -0.39 1.57 -1.29
N SER A 196 -1.71 1.56 -1.47
CA SER A 196 -2.71 1.06 -0.52
C SER A 196 -2.51 1.53 0.93
N MET A 197 -2.60 0.65 1.94
CA MET A 197 -2.49 1.05 3.35
C MET A 197 -1.09 1.50 3.75
N GLU A 198 -0.03 0.97 3.12
CA GLU A 198 1.34 1.45 3.31
C GLU A 198 1.47 2.94 2.91
N LEU A 199 0.84 3.35 1.81
CA LEU A 199 0.78 4.75 1.39
C LEU A 199 -0.19 5.59 2.24
N ALA A 200 -1.43 5.12 2.42
CA ALA A 200 -2.46 5.87 3.15
C ALA A 200 -2.06 6.15 4.60
N GLN A 201 -1.39 5.20 5.25
CA GLN A 201 -0.96 5.30 6.64
C GLN A 201 0.54 5.57 6.78
N GLN A 202 1.19 6.09 5.72
CA GLN A 202 2.63 6.40 5.75
C GLN A 202 3.02 7.24 6.96
N LYS A 203 2.23 8.27 7.30
CA LYS A 203 2.51 9.15 8.45
C LYS A 203 2.41 8.46 9.80
N THR A 204 1.58 7.42 9.91
CA THR A 204 1.34 6.65 11.13
C THR A 204 2.39 5.55 11.29
N LEU A 205 2.69 4.88 10.17
CA LEU A 205 3.58 3.72 10.11
C LEU A 205 5.06 4.11 10.11
N VAL A 206 5.44 5.23 9.48
CA VAL A 206 6.83 5.68 9.45
C VAL A 206 7.21 6.24 10.82
N GLY A 207 8.09 5.53 11.52
CA GLY A 207 8.68 6.04 12.77
C GLY A 207 9.49 7.31 12.53
N GLN A 208 9.93 7.95 13.61
CA GLN A 208 10.85 9.07 13.55
C GLN A 208 12.27 8.58 13.84
N PRO A 209 13.20 8.65 12.87
CA PRO A 209 14.58 8.26 13.12
C PRO A 209 15.19 9.17 14.19
N GLY A 210 15.97 8.55 15.06
CA GLY A 210 16.82 9.24 16.02
C GLY A 210 18.11 9.70 15.36
N SER A 211 18.94 10.40 16.12
CA SER A 211 20.27 10.80 15.67
C SER A 211 21.26 10.78 16.83
N ARG A 212 22.47 10.32 16.56
CA ARG A 212 23.58 10.30 17.51
C ARG A 212 24.78 10.98 16.88
N ARG A 213 25.33 11.98 17.56
CA ARG A 213 26.49 12.72 17.05
C ARG A 213 27.77 12.09 17.61
N VAL A 214 28.59 11.55 16.72
CA VAL A 214 29.83 10.86 17.08
C VAL A 214 31.03 11.53 16.44
N ILE A 215 32.19 11.51 17.11
CA ILE A 215 33.47 11.88 16.50
C ILE A 215 34.12 10.60 15.97
N LYS A 216 34.49 10.60 14.68
CA LYS A 216 35.20 9.48 14.05
C LYS A 216 36.68 9.82 13.81
N ASP A 217 37.56 8.84 14.01
CA ASP A 217 38.96 8.96 13.59
C ASP A 217 39.12 8.79 12.06
N ARG A 218 40.35 8.94 11.55
CA ARG A 218 40.69 8.75 10.13
C ARG A 218 40.40 7.32 9.62
N LEU A 219 40.27 6.36 10.52
CA LEU A 219 39.97 4.95 10.24
C LEU A 219 38.47 4.64 10.41
N GLY A 220 37.63 5.64 10.66
CA GLY A 220 36.17 5.52 10.77
C GLY A 220 35.65 4.98 12.11
N ARG A 221 36.52 4.77 13.10
CA ARG A 221 36.16 4.29 14.45
C ARG A 221 35.59 5.43 15.28
N ILE A 222 34.60 5.13 16.12
CA ILE A 222 33.99 6.11 17.02
C ILE A 222 34.94 6.34 18.20
N VAL A 223 35.41 7.58 18.35
CA VAL A 223 36.39 7.99 19.38
C VAL A 223 35.69 8.61 20.58
N GLU A 224 34.65 9.39 20.34
CA GLU A 224 33.94 10.15 21.37
C GLU A 224 32.46 10.29 20.98
N ASP A 225 31.60 10.17 21.97
CA ASP A 225 30.16 10.32 21.84
C ASP A 225 29.77 11.68 22.38
N ILE A 226 29.21 12.55 21.53
CA ILE A 226 28.74 13.85 21.95
C ILE A 226 27.32 13.62 22.50
N GLU A 227 27.06 13.98 23.76
CA GLU A 227 25.82 13.71 24.53
C GLU A 227 24.48 14.15 23.86
N SER A 228 24.50 14.72 22.65
CA SER A 228 23.30 15.01 21.87
C SER A 228 22.77 13.75 21.15
N VAL A 229 22.15 12.84 21.89
CA VAL A 229 21.38 11.71 21.35
C VAL A 229 19.91 12.09 21.27
N ARG A 230 19.34 12.02 20.07
CA ARG A 230 17.89 11.99 19.86
C ARG A 230 17.47 10.53 19.69
N GLU A 231 16.67 10.03 20.61
CA GLU A 231 16.18 8.65 20.54
C GLU A 231 15.25 8.45 19.32
N PRO A 232 15.34 7.29 18.63
CA PRO A 232 14.36 6.93 17.60
C PRO A 232 13.01 6.61 18.23
N HIS A 233 11.94 7.01 17.56
CA HIS A 233 10.58 6.62 17.91
C HIS A 233 10.02 5.70 16.83
N ASP A 234 9.69 4.47 17.19
CA ASP A 234 9.08 3.53 16.27
C ASP A 234 7.72 4.02 15.76
N GLY A 235 7.38 3.56 14.57
CA GLY A 235 6.07 3.81 13.97
C GLY A 235 4.97 3.09 14.72
N LYS A 236 3.75 3.61 14.64
CA LYS A 236 2.60 2.99 15.29
C LYS A 236 2.08 1.82 14.48
N ASP A 237 1.77 0.73 15.16
CA ASP A 237 1.13 -0.44 14.55
C ASP A 237 -0.28 -0.09 14.05
N LEU A 238 -0.70 -0.77 12.99
CA LEU A 238 -1.99 -0.58 12.33
C LEU A 238 -2.74 -1.91 12.28
N THR A 239 -3.94 -1.94 12.86
CA THR A 239 -4.85 -3.09 12.79
C THR A 239 -5.91 -2.83 11.73
N LEU A 240 -5.88 -3.61 10.65
CA LEU A 240 -6.87 -3.54 9.58
C LEU A 240 -8.17 -4.24 9.98
N SER A 241 -9.25 -3.90 9.29
CA SER A 241 -10.54 -4.60 9.38
C SER A 241 -10.54 -5.95 8.68
N ILE A 242 -9.56 -6.18 7.80
CA ILE A 242 -9.41 -7.39 7.00
C ILE A 242 -9.34 -8.61 7.89
N ASP A 243 -10.05 -9.65 7.49
CA ASP A 243 -9.99 -10.99 8.06
C ASP A 243 -9.17 -11.86 7.12
N SER A 244 -7.99 -12.33 7.54
CA SER A 244 -7.08 -13.07 6.66
C SER A 244 -7.72 -14.33 6.08
N LYS A 245 -8.65 -14.97 6.79
CA LYS A 245 -9.32 -16.19 6.31
C LYS A 245 -10.30 -15.85 5.20
N ILE A 246 -11.14 -14.84 5.41
CA ILE A 246 -12.11 -14.38 4.38
C ILE A 246 -11.36 -13.83 3.16
N GLN A 247 -10.27 -13.09 3.38
CA GLN A 247 -9.40 -12.55 2.33
C GLN A 247 -8.78 -13.65 1.46
N TYR A 248 -8.22 -14.69 2.08
CA TYR A 248 -7.64 -15.81 1.34
C TYR A 248 -8.68 -16.51 0.46
N ILE A 249 -9.90 -16.70 0.99
CA ILE A 249 -10.99 -17.32 0.23
C ILE A 249 -11.44 -16.41 -0.92
N ALA A 250 -11.56 -15.11 -0.69
CA ALA A 250 -11.87 -14.12 -1.75
C ALA A 250 -10.83 -14.17 -2.87
N PHE A 251 -9.55 -14.17 -2.50
CA PHE A 251 -8.45 -14.26 -3.44
C PHE A 251 -8.52 -15.53 -4.30
N THR A 252 -8.61 -16.70 -3.65
CA THR A 252 -8.62 -17.99 -4.35
C THR A 252 -9.83 -18.14 -5.25
N GLN A 253 -11.04 -17.77 -4.79
CA GLN A 253 -12.26 -17.91 -5.60
C GLN A 253 -12.29 -16.95 -6.81
N VAL A 254 -11.76 -15.74 -6.66
CA VAL A 254 -11.61 -14.81 -7.79
C VAL A 254 -10.60 -15.36 -8.80
N LYS A 255 -9.44 -15.82 -8.33
CA LYS A 255 -8.40 -16.43 -9.18
C LYS A 255 -8.95 -17.61 -9.98
N GLU A 256 -9.57 -18.58 -9.29
CA GLU A 256 -10.16 -19.77 -9.91
C GLU A 256 -11.22 -19.42 -10.96
N SER A 257 -12.07 -18.42 -10.68
CA SER A 257 -13.07 -17.96 -11.64
C SER A 257 -12.42 -17.32 -12.87
N VAL A 258 -11.42 -16.46 -12.68
CA VAL A 258 -10.71 -15.84 -13.80
C VAL A 258 -10.00 -16.88 -14.66
N GLU A 259 -9.33 -17.85 -14.06
CA GLU A 259 -8.67 -18.94 -14.78
C GLU A 259 -9.69 -19.82 -15.53
N LYS A 260 -10.77 -20.23 -14.85
CA LYS A 260 -11.83 -21.08 -15.43
C LYS A 260 -12.50 -20.45 -16.65
N PHE A 261 -12.78 -19.15 -16.59
CA PHE A 261 -13.46 -18.44 -17.68
C PHE A 261 -12.49 -17.74 -18.64
N HIS A 262 -11.18 -17.97 -18.50
CA HIS A 262 -10.14 -17.25 -19.25
C HIS A 262 -10.38 -15.73 -19.27
N ALA A 263 -10.82 -15.19 -18.13
CA ALA A 263 -11.17 -13.79 -18.02
C ALA A 263 -9.90 -12.93 -17.99
N LYS A 264 -10.03 -11.65 -18.35
CA LYS A 264 -8.90 -10.72 -18.28
C LYS A 264 -8.53 -10.39 -16.84
N ALA A 265 -9.54 -10.24 -15.99
CA ALA A 265 -9.36 -9.87 -14.59
C ALA A 265 -10.58 -10.23 -13.74
N GLY A 266 -10.42 -10.15 -12.42
CA GLY A 266 -11.51 -10.34 -11.47
C GLY A 266 -11.27 -9.55 -10.18
N ALA A 267 -12.34 -9.29 -9.46
CA ALA A 267 -12.30 -8.59 -8.19
C ALA A 267 -13.45 -9.02 -7.27
N ALA A 268 -13.21 -8.99 -5.96
CA ALA A 268 -14.24 -9.22 -4.95
C ALA A 268 -14.04 -8.33 -3.73
N VAL A 269 -15.14 -7.95 -3.10
CA VAL A 269 -15.14 -7.23 -1.81
C VAL A 269 -16.19 -7.83 -0.89
N VAL A 270 -15.84 -7.96 0.40
CA VAL A 270 -16.73 -8.43 1.46
C VAL A 270 -16.81 -7.33 2.53
N LEU A 271 -18.03 -6.88 2.81
CA LEU A 271 -18.32 -5.84 3.79
C LEU A 271 -19.09 -6.44 4.96
N ASP A 272 -18.74 -6.01 6.18
CA ASP A 272 -19.60 -6.21 7.35
C ASP A 272 -20.74 -5.18 7.33
N VAL A 273 -21.97 -5.68 7.40
CA VAL A 273 -23.17 -4.85 7.32
C VAL A 273 -23.28 -3.93 8.54
N HIS A 274 -22.89 -4.38 9.73
CA HIS A 274 -23.15 -3.61 10.96
C HIS A 274 -22.08 -2.55 11.24
N THR A 275 -20.82 -2.85 10.94
CA THR A 275 -19.67 -1.99 11.27
C THR A 275 -19.15 -1.18 10.08
N GLY A 276 -19.50 -1.57 8.84
CA GLY A 276 -18.95 -0.96 7.62
C GLY A 276 -17.50 -1.38 7.36
N GLU A 277 -16.99 -2.34 8.13
CA GLU A 277 -15.65 -2.89 7.95
C GLU A 277 -15.52 -3.61 6.61
N VAL A 278 -14.43 -3.33 5.88
CA VAL A 278 -14.02 -4.13 4.73
C VAL A 278 -13.31 -5.36 5.27
N LEU A 279 -13.94 -6.53 5.17
CA LEU A 279 -13.40 -7.79 5.68
C LEU A 279 -12.49 -8.48 4.67
N ALA A 280 -12.76 -8.28 3.37
CA ALA A 280 -11.88 -8.73 2.30
C ALA A 280 -11.97 -7.80 1.07
N LEU A 281 -10.87 -7.67 0.36
CA LEU A 281 -10.73 -6.96 -0.90
C LEU A 281 -9.67 -7.69 -1.74
N ALA A 282 -10.11 -8.41 -2.76
CA ALA A 282 -9.27 -9.24 -3.62
C ALA A 282 -9.32 -8.77 -5.07
N ASN A 283 -8.18 -8.83 -5.76
CA ASN A 283 -8.08 -8.59 -7.19
C ASN A 283 -7.23 -9.67 -7.85
N TRP A 284 -7.51 -9.95 -9.12
CA TRP A 284 -6.67 -10.74 -10.00
C TRP A 284 -6.61 -10.07 -11.38
N PRO A 285 -5.44 -10.01 -12.06
CA PRO A 285 -4.11 -10.46 -11.63
C PRO A 285 -3.54 -9.72 -10.41
N THR A 286 -2.51 -10.31 -9.81
CA THR A 286 -1.83 -9.82 -8.59
C THR A 286 -0.30 -9.88 -8.76
N TYR A 287 0.45 -9.49 -7.72
CA TYR A 287 1.90 -9.51 -7.66
C TYR A 287 2.40 -9.86 -6.25
N ASN A 288 3.63 -10.36 -6.16
CA ASN A 288 4.29 -10.57 -4.86
C ASN A 288 5.00 -9.29 -4.40
N PRO A 289 4.56 -8.62 -3.32
CA PRO A 289 5.16 -7.36 -2.86
C PRO A 289 6.57 -7.54 -2.27
N ASN A 290 7.02 -8.78 -2.03
CA ASN A 290 8.39 -9.08 -1.59
C ASN A 290 9.39 -9.13 -2.77
N ASP A 291 8.91 -9.32 -4.01
CA ASP A 291 9.71 -9.25 -5.24
C ASP A 291 9.42 -7.95 -5.98
N ARG A 292 10.42 -7.06 -6.00
CA ARG A 292 10.30 -5.72 -6.58
C ARG A 292 10.84 -5.63 -8.01
N SER A 293 11.30 -6.74 -8.59
CA SER A 293 11.94 -6.76 -9.91
C SER A 293 10.96 -6.45 -11.04
N LYS A 294 9.68 -6.80 -10.88
CA LYS A 294 8.63 -6.67 -11.91
C LYS A 294 7.32 -6.13 -11.34
N LEU A 295 7.34 -4.90 -10.83
CA LEU A 295 6.15 -4.18 -10.33
C LEU A 295 5.65 -3.18 -11.39
N THR A 296 4.99 -3.64 -12.43
CA THR A 296 4.44 -2.77 -13.48
C THR A 296 3.10 -3.27 -14.03
N GLY A 297 2.31 -2.35 -14.58
CA GLY A 297 1.12 -2.67 -15.39
C GLY A 297 -0.12 -3.06 -14.59
N GLU A 298 -0.93 -3.94 -15.18
CA GLU A 298 -2.28 -4.29 -14.71
C GLU A 298 -2.30 -5.01 -13.35
N GLN A 299 -1.20 -5.66 -12.94
CA GLN A 299 -1.13 -6.38 -11.66
C GLN A 299 -1.14 -5.46 -10.43
N LEU A 300 -0.64 -4.22 -10.55
CA LEU A 300 -0.64 -3.25 -9.43
C LEU A 300 -2.03 -2.66 -9.15
N ARG A 301 -2.94 -2.80 -10.11
CA ARG A 301 -4.21 -2.10 -10.13
C ARG A 301 -5.18 -2.67 -9.10
N ASN A 302 -5.55 -1.88 -8.10
CA ASN A 302 -6.61 -2.22 -7.16
C ASN A 302 -8.00 -1.98 -7.79
N ARG A 303 -8.47 -2.95 -8.58
CA ARG A 303 -9.69 -2.86 -9.38
C ARG A 303 -10.95 -2.60 -8.56
N VAL A 304 -11.03 -3.13 -7.35
CA VAL A 304 -12.15 -2.84 -6.43
C VAL A 304 -12.33 -1.32 -6.21
N MET A 305 -11.23 -0.58 -6.17
CA MET A 305 -11.17 0.85 -5.87
C MET A 305 -11.02 1.74 -7.10
N THR A 306 -10.27 1.29 -8.12
CA THR A 306 -9.83 2.13 -9.24
C THR A 306 -10.63 1.95 -10.51
N ASP A 307 -11.32 0.80 -10.67
CA ASP A 307 -11.97 0.48 -11.94
C ASP A 307 -13.41 0.94 -11.89
N THR A 308 -13.80 1.73 -12.89
CA THR A 308 -15.20 2.09 -13.10
C THR A 308 -15.80 1.20 -14.16
N PHE A 309 -17.01 0.71 -13.92
CA PHE A 309 -17.79 -0.03 -14.90
C PHE A 309 -19.25 0.39 -14.83
N GLU A 310 -20.01 0.07 -15.87
CA GLU A 310 -21.46 0.22 -15.83
C GLU A 310 -22.04 -0.95 -15.03
N PRO A 311 -22.76 -0.69 -13.91
CA PRO A 311 -23.21 -1.76 -13.03
C PRO A 311 -24.28 -2.65 -13.66
N GLY A 312 -24.97 -2.16 -14.70
CA GLY A 312 -26.06 -2.86 -15.34
C GLY A 312 -27.18 -3.18 -14.36
N SER A 313 -27.78 -4.37 -14.51
CA SER A 313 -28.96 -4.78 -13.74
C SER A 313 -28.78 -4.74 -12.21
N SER A 314 -27.54 -4.77 -11.70
CA SER A 314 -27.23 -4.59 -10.28
C SER A 314 -27.63 -3.22 -9.72
N LEU A 315 -27.99 -2.26 -10.57
CA LEU A 315 -28.49 -0.94 -10.15
C LEU A 315 -30.02 -0.87 -10.04
N LYS A 316 -30.77 -1.77 -10.68
CA LYS A 316 -32.25 -1.76 -10.68
C LYS A 316 -32.88 -1.66 -9.29
N PRO A 317 -32.35 -2.32 -8.24
CA PRO A 317 -32.90 -2.19 -6.89
C PRO A 317 -33.00 -0.73 -6.44
N PHE A 318 -32.07 0.15 -6.78
CA PHE A 318 -32.11 1.57 -6.40
C PHE A 318 -33.25 2.33 -7.08
N THR A 319 -33.49 2.08 -8.37
CA THR A 319 -34.63 2.67 -9.09
C THR A 319 -35.97 2.19 -8.53
N VAL A 320 -36.11 0.88 -8.35
CA VAL A 320 -37.35 0.27 -7.85
C VAL A 320 -37.58 0.64 -6.37
N GLY A 321 -36.52 0.63 -5.57
CA GLY A 321 -36.54 1.02 -4.16
C GLY A 321 -36.97 2.47 -3.97
N LEU A 322 -36.49 3.40 -4.80
CA LEU A 322 -36.97 4.79 -4.80
C LEU A 322 -38.48 4.87 -5.04
N ALA A 323 -38.98 4.17 -6.07
CA ALA A 323 -40.40 4.21 -6.41
C ALA A 323 -41.31 3.56 -5.34
N LEU A 324 -40.82 2.52 -4.65
CA LEU A 324 -41.48 1.92 -3.48
C LEU A 324 -41.51 2.90 -2.30
N ASP A 325 -40.38 3.57 -2.03
CA ASP A 325 -40.25 4.48 -0.89
C ASP A 325 -41.13 5.73 -1.04
N GLU A 326 -41.26 6.23 -2.27
CA GLU A 326 -42.19 7.29 -2.64
C GLU A 326 -43.64 6.82 -2.76
N LYS A 327 -43.92 5.53 -2.49
CA LYS A 327 -45.25 4.90 -2.53
C LYS A 327 -45.93 5.01 -3.90
N ARG A 328 -45.15 5.12 -4.98
CA ARG A 328 -45.66 5.17 -6.37
C ARG A 328 -46.03 3.79 -6.89
N ILE A 329 -45.40 2.76 -6.33
CA ILE A 329 -45.63 1.36 -6.66
C ILE A 329 -45.67 0.52 -5.39
N THR A 330 -46.15 -0.71 -5.53
CA THR A 330 -46.07 -1.79 -4.55
C THR A 330 -45.38 -3.00 -5.19
N PRO A 331 -44.91 -3.99 -4.41
CA PRO A 331 -44.32 -5.21 -4.98
C PRO A 331 -45.22 -5.91 -6.03
N HIS A 332 -46.55 -5.79 -5.88
CA HIS A 332 -47.54 -6.42 -6.76
C HIS A 332 -48.09 -5.48 -7.85
N THR A 333 -47.54 -4.28 -8.00
CA THR A 333 -47.98 -3.37 -9.08
C THR A 333 -47.61 -3.95 -10.43
N MET A 334 -48.59 -4.08 -11.31
CA MET A 334 -48.44 -4.72 -12.61
C MET A 334 -47.93 -3.75 -13.68
N PHE A 335 -46.99 -4.21 -14.50
CA PHE A 335 -46.46 -3.50 -15.66
C PHE A 335 -46.54 -4.37 -16.90
N ASP A 336 -47.03 -3.78 -17.99
CA ASP A 336 -46.92 -4.39 -19.31
C ASP A 336 -45.48 -4.22 -19.81
N THR A 337 -44.77 -5.32 -20.03
CA THR A 337 -43.43 -5.34 -20.65
C THR A 337 -43.46 -5.81 -22.10
N GLY A 338 -44.66 -6.07 -22.63
CA GLY A 338 -44.92 -6.47 -23.99
C GLY A 338 -44.18 -7.73 -24.40
N ALA A 339 -43.95 -7.86 -25.70
CA ALA A 339 -43.18 -8.94 -26.30
C ALA A 339 -41.65 -8.74 -26.16
N GLY A 340 -41.17 -8.11 -25.08
CA GLY A 340 -39.74 -7.97 -24.78
C GLY A 340 -39.02 -6.85 -25.53
N SER A 341 -39.77 -5.89 -26.11
CA SER A 341 -39.20 -4.66 -26.69
C SER A 341 -40.06 -3.44 -26.38
N MET A 342 -39.41 -2.30 -26.15
CA MET A 342 -40.07 -1.00 -25.94
C MET A 342 -39.27 0.11 -26.62
N VAL A 343 -39.95 0.93 -27.42
CA VAL A 343 -39.34 2.08 -28.09
C VAL A 343 -39.48 3.33 -27.22
N ILE A 344 -38.37 4.01 -26.98
CA ILE A 344 -38.34 5.35 -26.37
C ILE A 344 -37.62 6.28 -27.36
N ALA A 345 -38.36 7.24 -27.90
CA ALA A 345 -37.89 8.09 -28.99
C ALA A 345 -37.37 7.25 -30.18
N ASP A 346 -36.07 7.31 -30.47
CA ASP A 346 -35.37 6.63 -31.56
C ASP A 346 -34.60 5.37 -31.13
N HIS A 347 -34.73 4.94 -29.86
CA HIS A 347 -33.99 3.82 -29.31
C HIS A 347 -34.92 2.70 -28.83
N VAL A 348 -34.49 1.45 -29.03
CA VAL A 348 -35.22 0.25 -28.58
C VAL A 348 -34.55 -0.32 -27.33
N ILE A 349 -35.34 -0.51 -26.28
CA ILE A 349 -34.94 -1.23 -25.07
C ILE A 349 -35.46 -2.66 -25.19
N HIS A 350 -34.59 -3.63 -24.91
CA HIS A 350 -34.91 -5.05 -24.96
C HIS A 350 -34.80 -5.69 -23.57
N ASP A 351 -35.72 -6.62 -23.31
CA ASP A 351 -35.55 -7.64 -22.29
C ASP A 351 -34.94 -8.90 -22.93
N THR A 352 -34.33 -9.76 -22.12
CA THR A 352 -33.75 -11.03 -22.61
C THR A 352 -34.84 -11.98 -23.12
N HIS A 353 -36.03 -11.95 -22.51
CA HIS A 353 -37.18 -12.75 -22.90
C HIS A 353 -38.47 -11.91 -22.82
N PRO A 354 -39.50 -12.21 -23.62
CA PRO A 354 -40.81 -11.58 -23.47
C PRO A 354 -41.49 -12.03 -22.17
N HIS A 355 -42.11 -11.08 -21.47
CA HIS A 355 -42.76 -11.33 -20.18
C HIS A 355 -44.23 -10.86 -20.14
N TYR A 356 -44.68 -10.04 -21.08
CA TYR A 356 -46.03 -9.46 -21.08
C TYR A 356 -46.32 -8.74 -19.75
N MET A 357 -47.42 -9.07 -19.07
CA MET A 357 -47.79 -8.47 -17.80
C MET A 357 -47.04 -9.13 -16.64
N ILE A 358 -46.19 -8.38 -15.94
CA ILE A 358 -45.46 -8.83 -14.75
C ILE A 358 -45.54 -7.81 -13.62
N ASP A 359 -45.45 -8.27 -12.38
CA ASP A 359 -45.39 -7.40 -11.21
C ASP A 359 -43.95 -6.92 -10.91
N VAL A 360 -43.81 -6.01 -9.94
CA VAL A 360 -42.50 -5.44 -9.55
C VAL A 360 -41.54 -6.51 -9.02
N GLN A 361 -42.04 -7.48 -8.25
CA GLN A 361 -41.20 -8.58 -7.76
C GLN A 361 -40.61 -9.37 -8.93
N THR A 362 -41.43 -9.67 -9.94
CA THR A 362 -41.01 -10.35 -11.16
C THR A 362 -40.06 -9.49 -12.00
N ILE A 363 -40.24 -8.16 -12.04
CA ILE A 363 -39.29 -7.23 -12.69
C ILE A 363 -37.88 -7.40 -12.10
N ILE A 364 -37.76 -7.47 -10.76
CA ILE A 364 -36.46 -7.69 -10.09
C ILE A 364 -35.96 -9.13 -10.33
N GLN A 365 -36.82 -10.14 -10.14
CA GLN A 365 -36.49 -11.56 -10.28
C GLN A 365 -35.97 -11.92 -11.68
N LYS A 366 -36.69 -11.48 -12.73
CA LYS A 366 -36.37 -11.74 -14.14
C LYS A 366 -35.46 -10.69 -14.75
N SER A 367 -35.20 -9.61 -14.04
CA SER A 367 -34.36 -8.51 -14.51
C SER A 367 -34.92 -7.83 -15.77
N SER A 368 -36.20 -7.45 -15.78
CA SER A 368 -36.78 -6.71 -16.91
C SER A 368 -36.22 -5.27 -16.98
N ASN A 369 -35.56 -4.92 -18.08
CA ASN A 369 -35.13 -3.56 -18.41
C ASN A 369 -36.34 -2.68 -18.73
N ILE A 370 -37.32 -3.23 -19.45
CA ILE A 370 -38.54 -2.52 -19.85
C ILE A 370 -39.37 -2.13 -18.62
N GLY A 371 -39.64 -3.07 -17.72
CA GLY A 371 -40.37 -2.81 -16.48
C GLY A 371 -39.67 -1.76 -15.62
N THR A 372 -38.34 -1.87 -15.44
CA THR A 372 -37.56 -0.88 -14.69
C THR A 372 -37.61 0.51 -15.34
N SER A 373 -37.53 0.56 -16.67
CA SER A 373 -37.60 1.81 -17.44
C SER A 373 -38.96 2.48 -17.31
N LYS A 374 -40.06 1.71 -17.33
CA LYS A 374 -41.41 2.23 -17.12
C LYS A 374 -41.58 2.82 -15.72
N ILE A 375 -41.06 2.13 -14.68
CA ILE A 375 -41.01 2.66 -13.31
C ILE A 375 -40.23 3.97 -13.26
N ALA A 376 -39.04 4.01 -13.87
CA ALA A 376 -38.18 5.18 -13.89
C ALA A 376 -38.83 6.39 -14.57
N LEU A 377 -39.45 6.20 -15.74
CA LEU A 377 -40.14 7.26 -16.48
C LEU A 377 -41.40 7.78 -15.79
N GLY A 378 -41.95 7.03 -14.82
CA GLY A 378 -43.02 7.49 -13.94
C GLY A 378 -42.57 8.44 -12.83
N MET A 379 -41.27 8.75 -12.74
CA MET A 379 -40.67 9.61 -11.72
C MET A 379 -39.91 10.79 -12.35
N PRO A 380 -39.81 11.94 -11.64
CA PRO A 380 -38.86 12.98 -11.99
C PRO A 380 -37.42 12.46 -12.06
N SER A 381 -36.66 12.90 -13.07
CA SER A 381 -35.24 12.55 -13.22
C SER A 381 -34.37 13.02 -12.04
N GLN A 382 -34.78 14.10 -11.37
CA GLN A 382 -34.13 14.63 -10.19
C GLN A 382 -34.12 13.61 -9.04
N ASP A 383 -35.25 12.95 -8.77
CA ASP A 383 -35.39 12.03 -7.64
C ASP A 383 -34.45 10.82 -7.79
N MET A 384 -34.34 10.29 -9.02
CA MET A 384 -33.37 9.23 -9.36
C MET A 384 -31.93 9.70 -9.18
N TRP A 385 -31.59 10.90 -9.63
CA TRP A 385 -30.26 11.46 -9.46
C TRP A 385 -29.90 11.69 -7.99
N GLU A 386 -30.85 12.17 -7.19
CA GLU A 386 -30.71 12.31 -5.74
C GLU A 386 -30.52 10.95 -5.05
N MET A 387 -31.27 9.92 -5.43
CA MET A 387 -31.06 8.56 -4.93
C MET A 387 -29.64 8.06 -5.23
N PHE A 388 -29.18 8.16 -6.48
CA PHE A 388 -27.84 7.71 -6.88
C PHE A 388 -26.74 8.47 -6.15
N THR A 389 -26.90 9.77 -5.95
CA THR A 389 -25.92 10.58 -5.22
C THR A 389 -25.95 10.32 -3.71
N LYS A 390 -27.13 10.11 -3.09
CA LYS A 390 -27.27 9.75 -1.67
C LYS A 390 -26.54 8.44 -1.32
N VAL A 391 -26.62 7.43 -2.20
CA VAL A 391 -25.87 6.17 -2.01
C VAL A 391 -24.37 6.29 -2.31
N GLY A 392 -23.94 7.41 -2.92
CA GLY A 392 -22.54 7.76 -3.14
C GLY A 392 -22.02 7.56 -4.57
N PHE A 393 -22.89 7.27 -5.54
CA PHE A 393 -22.47 7.18 -6.94
C PHE A 393 -22.11 8.56 -7.51
N GLY A 394 -21.06 8.60 -8.32
CA GLY A 394 -20.54 9.85 -8.91
C GLY A 394 -19.77 10.73 -7.93
N GLN A 395 -19.49 10.24 -6.71
CA GLN A 395 -18.74 10.95 -5.68
C GLN A 395 -17.51 10.15 -5.27
N GLN A 396 -16.35 10.81 -5.18
CA GLN A 396 -15.11 10.16 -4.78
C GLN A 396 -15.18 9.74 -3.30
N PRO A 397 -15.06 8.44 -2.98
CA PRO A 397 -15.03 7.98 -1.60
C PRO A 397 -13.82 8.54 -0.83
N LYS A 398 -14.04 8.93 0.43
CA LYS A 398 -13.00 9.44 1.34
C LYS A 398 -12.83 8.54 2.57
N TRP A 399 -12.62 7.25 2.36
CA TRP A 399 -12.50 6.24 3.45
C TRP A 399 -11.05 5.93 3.84
N GLY A 400 -10.12 6.85 3.61
CA GLY A 400 -8.72 6.70 4.03
C GLY A 400 -7.91 5.70 3.19
N PHE A 401 -8.36 5.38 1.97
CA PHE A 401 -7.67 4.49 1.03
C PHE A 401 -7.35 5.25 -0.27
N PRO A 402 -6.12 5.19 -0.81
CA PRO A 402 -5.72 5.99 -1.96
C PRO A 402 -6.32 5.46 -3.28
N GLY A 403 -6.44 6.32 -4.29
CA GLY A 403 -6.82 5.89 -5.65
C GLY A 403 -8.30 5.56 -5.86
N ALA A 404 -9.17 5.77 -4.85
CA ALA A 404 -10.61 5.60 -5.01
C ALA A 404 -11.16 6.50 -6.12
N VAL A 405 -11.87 5.92 -7.10
CA VAL A 405 -12.52 6.67 -8.19
C VAL A 405 -13.93 7.12 -7.80
N ALA A 406 -14.39 8.22 -8.39
CA ALA A 406 -15.74 8.75 -8.17
C ALA A 406 -16.82 7.98 -8.95
N GLY A 407 -16.46 7.32 -10.04
CA GLY A 407 -17.43 6.92 -11.06
C GLY A 407 -17.97 8.15 -11.80
N ARG A 408 -19.14 8.01 -12.42
CA ARG A 408 -19.80 9.09 -13.16
C ARG A 408 -21.32 8.98 -13.10
N VAL A 409 -21.95 10.01 -12.57
CA VAL A 409 -23.40 10.25 -12.66
C VAL A 409 -23.60 11.62 -13.30
N ARG A 410 -24.27 11.68 -14.46
CA ARG A 410 -24.53 12.96 -15.14
C ARG A 410 -25.56 13.79 -14.36
N PRO A 411 -25.47 15.13 -14.34
CA PRO A 411 -26.52 15.96 -13.74
C PRO A 411 -27.90 15.74 -14.39
N TYR A 412 -28.95 15.62 -13.57
CA TYR A 412 -30.31 15.28 -14.03
C TYR A 412 -30.90 16.24 -15.08
N LYS A 413 -30.53 17.53 -15.03
CA LYS A 413 -31.01 18.56 -15.96
C LYS A 413 -30.64 18.28 -17.41
N ALA A 414 -29.62 17.46 -17.64
CA ALA A 414 -29.17 17.08 -18.97
C ALA A 414 -29.75 15.74 -19.45
N TRP A 415 -30.65 15.12 -18.68
CA TRP A 415 -31.19 13.79 -18.98
C TRP A 415 -32.37 13.90 -19.95
N ARG A 416 -32.26 13.22 -21.08
CA ARG A 416 -33.39 12.88 -21.94
C ARG A 416 -34.13 11.65 -21.38
N PRO A 417 -35.40 11.40 -21.76
CA PRO A 417 -36.15 10.23 -21.30
C PRO A 417 -35.40 8.90 -21.52
N ILE A 418 -34.75 8.73 -22.67
CA ILE A 418 -33.92 7.54 -22.95
C ILE A 418 -32.71 7.42 -22.01
N GLU A 419 -32.11 8.53 -21.59
CA GLU A 419 -30.97 8.51 -20.67
C GLU A 419 -31.43 8.15 -19.25
N GLN A 420 -32.57 8.67 -18.80
CA GLN A 420 -33.20 8.27 -17.54
C GLN A 420 -33.54 6.77 -17.55
N ALA A 421 -34.13 6.27 -18.64
CA ALA A 421 -34.42 4.86 -18.82
C ALA A 421 -33.13 4.01 -18.77
N ASN A 422 -32.09 4.35 -19.54
CA ASN A 422 -30.82 3.62 -19.54
C ASN A 422 -30.16 3.57 -18.16
N MET A 423 -30.14 4.71 -17.45
CA MET A 423 -29.58 4.75 -16.09
C MET A 423 -30.40 3.93 -15.10
N SER A 424 -31.72 3.76 -15.33
CA SER A 424 -32.58 2.98 -14.44
C SER A 424 -32.16 1.51 -14.31
N PHE A 425 -31.57 0.95 -15.36
CA PHE A 425 -31.02 -0.40 -15.41
C PHE A 425 -29.49 -0.42 -15.54
N GLY A 426 -28.83 0.68 -15.14
CA GLY A 426 -27.41 0.75 -14.90
C GLY A 426 -26.51 0.96 -16.13
N GLN A 427 -27.04 1.53 -17.22
CA GLN A 427 -26.26 1.98 -18.38
C GLN A 427 -26.16 3.52 -18.43
N GLY A 428 -25.06 4.06 -18.96
CA GLY A 428 -24.81 5.51 -18.98
C GLY A 428 -24.40 6.11 -17.63
N ILE A 429 -24.12 5.26 -16.65
CA ILE A 429 -23.62 5.54 -15.31
C ILE A 429 -22.44 4.61 -15.03
N SER A 430 -21.38 5.11 -14.39
CA SER A 430 -20.25 4.25 -13.99
C SER A 430 -19.97 4.33 -12.50
N VAL A 431 -19.63 3.19 -11.90
CA VAL A 431 -19.35 3.04 -10.46
C VAL A 431 -18.15 2.13 -10.26
N SER A 432 -17.50 2.24 -9.10
CA SER A 432 -16.54 1.23 -8.64
C SER A 432 -17.24 0.07 -7.92
N LEU A 433 -16.57 -1.08 -7.84
CA LEU A 433 -17.15 -2.27 -7.18
C LEU A 433 -17.42 -2.00 -5.69
N ILE A 434 -16.54 -1.25 -5.02
CA ILE A 434 -16.73 -0.89 -3.62
C ILE A 434 -17.89 0.08 -3.40
N GLN A 435 -18.13 1.02 -4.32
CA GLN A 435 -19.30 1.91 -4.24
C GLN A 435 -20.58 1.10 -4.40
N LEU A 436 -20.63 0.17 -5.36
CA LEU A 436 -21.77 -0.71 -5.56
C LEU A 436 -22.05 -1.58 -4.33
N ALA A 437 -21.01 -2.20 -3.75
CA ALA A 437 -21.13 -2.99 -2.52
C ALA A 437 -21.66 -2.15 -1.35
N ARG A 438 -21.09 -0.95 -1.13
CA ARG A 438 -21.56 -0.06 -0.06
C ARG A 438 -23.01 0.36 -0.27
N ALA A 439 -23.42 0.68 -1.50
CA ALA A 439 -24.77 1.15 -1.78
C ALA A 439 -25.83 0.10 -1.38
N TYR A 440 -25.52 -1.19 -1.44
CA TYR A 440 -26.42 -2.27 -1.00
C TYR A 440 -26.66 -2.29 0.52
N MET A 441 -25.92 -1.52 1.31
CA MET A 441 -26.17 -1.36 2.75
C MET A 441 -27.57 -0.84 3.06
N ILE A 442 -28.15 0.01 2.21
CA ILE A 442 -29.50 0.54 2.45
C ILE A 442 -30.55 -0.57 2.53
N TYR A 443 -30.34 -1.68 1.84
CA TYR A 443 -31.24 -2.83 1.91
C TYR A 443 -30.83 -3.80 3.01
N ALA A 444 -29.53 -3.93 3.29
CA ALA A 444 -29.05 -4.80 4.36
C ALA A 444 -29.32 -4.24 5.77
N ARG A 445 -29.48 -2.91 5.91
CA ARG A 445 -29.56 -2.19 7.19
C ARG A 445 -30.83 -1.34 7.35
N ASP A 446 -31.98 -1.89 6.95
CA ASP A 446 -33.29 -1.26 7.19
C ASP A 446 -33.38 0.21 6.73
N GLY A 447 -32.68 0.53 5.64
CA GLY A 447 -32.75 1.80 4.95
C GLY A 447 -31.62 2.79 5.24
N ASP A 448 -30.73 2.53 6.20
CA ASP A 448 -29.58 3.41 6.47
C ASP A 448 -28.31 3.00 5.71
N ILE A 449 -27.38 3.94 5.57
CA ILE A 449 -26.04 3.70 4.99
C ILE A 449 -24.97 4.27 5.91
N ILE A 450 -23.88 3.53 6.08
CA ILE A 450 -22.73 3.90 6.92
C ILE A 450 -21.46 4.09 6.07
N PRO A 451 -20.44 4.81 6.58
CA PRO A 451 -19.13 4.86 5.93
C PRO A 451 -18.43 3.50 5.99
N LEU A 452 -17.51 3.26 5.05
CA LEU A 452 -16.64 2.07 5.13
C LEU A 452 -15.38 2.36 5.96
N SER A 453 -14.84 1.32 6.58
CA SER A 453 -13.55 1.35 7.27
C SER A 453 -12.64 0.21 6.81
N PHE A 454 -11.38 0.54 6.53
CA PHE A 454 -10.30 -0.44 6.32
C PHE A 454 -9.54 -0.77 7.62
N GLN A 455 -9.88 -0.10 8.71
CA GLN A 455 -9.34 -0.32 10.05
C GLN A 455 -10.40 -0.96 10.93
N LYS A 456 -9.98 -1.78 11.89
CA LYS A 456 -10.90 -2.42 12.83
C LYS A 456 -11.65 -1.35 13.62
N VAL A 457 -12.96 -1.45 13.64
CA VAL A 457 -13.85 -0.47 14.28
C VAL A 457 -14.27 -0.98 15.66
N THR A 458 -14.23 -0.12 16.67
CA THR A 458 -14.68 -0.44 18.03
C THR A 458 -16.14 -0.08 18.29
N GLU A 459 -16.64 0.97 17.65
CA GLU A 459 -18.01 1.47 17.79
C GLU A 459 -18.68 1.59 16.42
N ALA A 460 -19.91 1.09 16.30
CA ALA A 460 -20.63 1.14 15.04
C ALA A 460 -20.87 2.60 14.61
N PRO A 461 -20.53 2.98 13.36
CA PRO A 461 -20.72 4.35 12.89
C PRO A 461 -22.21 4.70 12.78
N HIS A 462 -22.54 5.97 12.95
CA HIS A 462 -23.89 6.48 12.73
C HIS A 462 -24.27 6.41 11.25
N GLY A 463 -25.42 5.80 10.97
CA GLY A 463 -25.98 5.71 9.63
C GLY A 463 -26.75 6.96 9.22
N THR A 464 -26.90 7.14 7.91
CA THR A 464 -27.81 8.12 7.31
C THR A 464 -28.96 7.38 6.64
N GLN A 465 -30.20 7.66 7.02
CA GLN A 465 -31.38 7.04 6.41
C GLN A 465 -31.51 7.49 4.94
N VAL A 466 -31.67 6.54 4.03
CA VAL A 466 -31.84 6.76 2.57
C VAL A 466 -33.22 6.33 2.10
N VAL A 467 -33.69 5.16 2.56
CA VAL A 467 -35.05 4.65 2.32
C VAL A 467 -35.68 4.23 3.64
N SER A 468 -36.99 4.00 3.68
CA SER A 468 -37.65 3.44 4.87
C SER A 468 -37.27 1.98 5.13
N ALA A 469 -37.34 1.55 6.40
CA ALA A 469 -37.13 0.15 6.78
C ALA A 469 -38.10 -0.81 6.07
N LYS A 470 -39.34 -0.35 5.79
CA LYS A 470 -40.33 -1.11 5.03
C LYS A 470 -39.85 -1.36 3.60
N THR A 471 -39.42 -0.31 2.88
CA THR A 471 -38.86 -0.43 1.53
C THR A 471 -37.64 -1.36 1.51
N ALA A 472 -36.77 -1.26 2.52
CA ALA A 472 -35.60 -2.12 2.64
C ALA A 472 -35.99 -3.60 2.80
N ALA A 473 -37.00 -3.91 3.63
CA ALA A 473 -37.51 -5.25 3.82
C ALA A 473 -38.17 -5.81 2.54
N GLU A 474 -39.04 -5.05 1.89
CA GLU A 474 -39.67 -5.44 0.62
C GLU A 474 -38.63 -5.69 -0.48
N MET A 475 -37.59 -4.85 -0.56
CA MET A 475 -36.49 -5.06 -1.50
C MET A 475 -35.66 -6.30 -1.19
N ARG A 476 -35.40 -6.59 0.09
CA ARG A 476 -34.71 -7.82 0.50
C ARG A 476 -35.47 -9.06 0.01
N GLU A 477 -36.78 -9.12 0.21
CA GLU A 477 -37.61 -10.24 -0.27
C GLU A 477 -37.51 -10.41 -1.79
N MET A 478 -37.60 -9.31 -2.55
CA MET A 478 -37.46 -9.36 -4.01
C MET A 478 -36.05 -9.77 -4.47
N LEU A 479 -35.01 -9.34 -3.77
CA LEU A 479 -33.61 -9.72 -4.06
C LEU A 479 -33.35 -11.20 -3.75
N GLU A 480 -34.00 -11.77 -2.75
CA GLU A 480 -33.94 -13.21 -2.47
C GLU A 480 -34.48 -14.02 -3.65
N MET A 481 -35.62 -13.62 -4.23
CA MET A 481 -36.22 -14.29 -5.40
C MET A 481 -35.29 -14.41 -6.60
N VAL A 482 -34.31 -13.50 -6.76
CA VAL A 482 -33.33 -13.52 -7.85
C VAL A 482 -32.44 -14.77 -7.79
N THR A 483 -32.21 -15.31 -6.59
CA THR A 483 -31.40 -16.51 -6.39
C THR A 483 -32.24 -17.79 -6.27
N GLN A 484 -33.56 -17.67 -6.11
CA GLN A 484 -34.48 -18.80 -6.04
C GLN A 484 -34.79 -19.38 -7.44
N PRO A 485 -35.37 -20.59 -7.54
CA PRO A 485 -35.80 -21.15 -8.83
C PRO A 485 -36.64 -20.16 -9.64
N GLY A 486 -36.32 -20.04 -10.93
CA GLY A 486 -36.90 -19.03 -11.81
C GLY A 486 -36.25 -17.64 -11.74
N GLY A 487 -35.35 -17.39 -10.79
CA GLY A 487 -34.54 -16.18 -10.71
C GLY A 487 -33.37 -16.15 -11.70
N SER A 488 -32.77 -14.97 -11.89
CA SER A 488 -31.67 -14.77 -12.85
C SER A 488 -30.28 -15.19 -12.33
N ALA A 489 -30.14 -15.65 -11.08
CA ALA A 489 -28.84 -15.97 -10.48
C ALA A 489 -28.90 -17.16 -9.49
N VAL A 490 -29.52 -18.26 -9.90
CA VAL A 490 -29.68 -19.47 -9.07
C VAL A 490 -28.35 -20.06 -8.56
N LYS A 491 -27.26 -19.89 -9.31
CA LYS A 491 -25.92 -20.37 -8.91
C LYS A 491 -25.29 -19.59 -7.75
N ALA A 492 -25.94 -18.51 -7.28
CA ALA A 492 -25.52 -17.75 -6.11
C ALA A 492 -26.07 -18.32 -4.78
N GLN A 493 -26.94 -19.33 -4.82
CA GLN A 493 -27.51 -19.96 -3.61
C GLN A 493 -26.43 -20.50 -2.68
N VAL A 494 -26.68 -20.42 -1.37
CA VAL A 494 -25.79 -20.95 -0.33
C VAL A 494 -26.54 -22.00 0.50
N PRO A 495 -26.05 -23.24 0.56
CA PRO A 495 -26.71 -24.30 1.31
C PRO A 495 -26.87 -23.94 2.79
N GLY A 496 -28.11 -24.04 3.30
CA GLY A 496 -28.46 -23.70 4.68
C GLY A 496 -28.70 -22.21 4.95
N TYR A 497 -28.57 -21.33 3.96
CA TYR A 497 -28.80 -19.90 4.15
C TYR A 497 -29.72 -19.31 3.09
N ARG A 498 -30.57 -18.39 3.51
CA ARG A 498 -31.31 -17.50 2.61
C ARG A 498 -30.34 -16.43 2.13
N VAL A 499 -30.18 -16.32 0.82
CA VAL A 499 -29.30 -15.33 0.19
C VAL A 499 -30.07 -14.56 -0.87
N GLY A 500 -29.67 -13.32 -1.12
CA GLY A 500 -30.35 -12.47 -2.07
C GLY A 500 -29.38 -11.45 -2.65
N GLY A 501 -29.66 -11.04 -3.88
CA GLY A 501 -28.77 -10.12 -4.57
C GLY A 501 -29.21 -9.89 -6.00
N LYS A 502 -28.33 -9.25 -6.77
CA LYS A 502 -28.57 -8.95 -8.16
C LYS A 502 -27.33 -9.23 -8.99
N THR A 503 -27.58 -9.83 -10.15
CA THR A 503 -26.60 -10.02 -11.20
C THR A 503 -26.67 -8.87 -12.19
N GLY A 504 -25.51 -8.47 -12.71
CA GLY A 504 -25.35 -7.52 -13.79
C GLY A 504 -24.41 -8.08 -14.86
N THR A 505 -24.79 -7.87 -16.13
CA THR A 505 -23.93 -8.13 -17.28
C THR A 505 -23.94 -6.86 -18.11
N ALA A 506 -22.80 -6.18 -18.21
CA ALA A 506 -22.68 -4.94 -18.96
C ALA A 506 -21.69 -5.09 -20.10
N GLN A 507 -22.03 -4.54 -21.27
CA GLN A 507 -21.08 -4.41 -22.37
C GLN A 507 -20.02 -3.39 -21.98
N LYS A 508 -18.75 -3.73 -22.22
CA LYS A 508 -17.64 -2.84 -21.90
C LYS A 508 -17.59 -1.71 -22.92
N VAL A 509 -17.47 -0.47 -22.44
CA VAL A 509 -17.24 0.69 -23.30
C VAL A 509 -15.76 0.73 -23.67
N VAL A 510 -15.47 0.58 -24.97
CA VAL A 510 -14.12 0.66 -25.55
C VAL A 510 -14.11 1.80 -26.54
N ASN A 511 -13.22 2.78 -26.35
CA ASN A 511 -13.11 3.98 -27.19
C ASN A 511 -14.45 4.74 -27.38
N GLY A 512 -15.24 4.82 -26.30
CA GLY A 512 -16.53 5.52 -26.30
C GLY A 512 -17.69 4.78 -26.94
N ARG A 513 -17.54 3.49 -27.31
CA ARG A 513 -18.61 2.65 -27.87
C ARG A 513 -18.72 1.33 -27.12
N TYR A 514 -19.91 0.76 -27.03
CA TYR A 514 -20.09 -0.58 -26.48
C TYR A 514 -19.41 -1.63 -27.35
N SER A 515 -18.62 -2.49 -26.71
CA SER A 515 -18.04 -3.65 -27.37
C SER A 515 -19.09 -4.72 -27.60
N GLN A 516 -18.99 -5.40 -28.74
CA GLN A 516 -19.86 -6.53 -29.10
C GLN A 516 -19.40 -7.85 -28.47
N SER A 517 -18.15 -7.92 -28.01
CA SER A 517 -17.52 -9.15 -27.51
C SER A 517 -16.97 -9.06 -26.09
N LYS A 518 -16.89 -7.86 -25.51
CA LYS A 518 -16.32 -7.65 -24.17
C LYS A 518 -17.40 -7.29 -23.18
N TYR A 519 -17.50 -8.09 -22.13
CA TYR A 519 -18.52 -7.97 -21.10
C TYR A 519 -17.88 -7.89 -19.71
N ILE A 520 -18.59 -7.30 -18.77
CA ILE A 520 -18.29 -7.34 -17.34
C ILE A 520 -19.46 -8.03 -16.66
N GLY A 521 -19.19 -9.22 -16.11
CA GLY A 521 -20.15 -9.98 -15.31
C GLY A 521 -19.95 -9.64 -13.83
N ASN A 522 -21.02 -9.23 -13.14
CA ASN A 522 -20.96 -8.94 -11.72
C ASN A 522 -22.15 -9.53 -10.96
N PHE A 523 -21.94 -9.79 -9.68
CA PHE A 523 -22.98 -10.16 -8.73
C PHE A 523 -22.73 -9.43 -7.41
N VAL A 524 -23.76 -8.78 -6.89
CA VAL A 524 -23.74 -8.16 -5.56
C VAL A 524 -24.93 -8.67 -4.76
N GLY A 525 -24.68 -9.12 -3.54
CA GLY A 525 -25.71 -9.69 -2.70
C GLY A 525 -25.37 -9.60 -1.22
N MET A 526 -26.30 -10.09 -0.42
CA MET A 526 -26.19 -10.11 1.03
C MET A 526 -26.65 -11.45 1.61
N ALA A 527 -26.13 -11.78 2.78
CA ALA A 527 -26.47 -12.99 3.50
C ALA A 527 -26.24 -12.85 5.02
N PRO A 528 -27.06 -13.53 5.85
CA PRO A 528 -28.33 -14.18 5.53
C PRO A 528 -29.45 -13.15 5.26
N MET A 529 -30.53 -13.51 4.56
CA MET A 529 -31.59 -12.53 4.23
C MET A 529 -32.48 -12.15 5.42
N SER A 530 -32.60 -13.03 6.42
CA SER A 530 -33.36 -12.75 7.64
C SER A 530 -32.71 -11.66 8.51
N ASN A 531 -31.38 -11.63 8.58
CA ASN A 531 -30.60 -10.65 9.31
C ASN A 531 -29.22 -10.48 8.62
N PRO A 532 -29.12 -9.63 7.59
CA PRO A 532 -27.91 -9.51 6.77
C PRO A 532 -26.66 -9.19 7.58
N ARG A 533 -25.65 -10.06 7.50
CA ARG A 533 -24.35 -9.83 8.14
C ARG A 533 -23.29 -9.36 7.17
N PHE A 534 -23.33 -9.87 5.93
CA PHE A 534 -22.35 -9.55 4.91
C PHE A 534 -23.01 -8.98 3.66
N ILE A 535 -22.33 -8.04 3.03
CA ILE A 535 -22.52 -7.72 1.62
C ILE A 535 -21.30 -8.16 0.86
N ILE A 536 -21.50 -8.89 -0.23
CA ILE A 536 -20.42 -9.42 -1.07
C ILE A 536 -20.70 -8.95 -2.49
N ALA A 537 -19.71 -8.32 -3.10
CA ALA A 537 -19.75 -7.95 -4.51
C ALA A 537 -18.58 -8.58 -5.24
N VAL A 538 -18.86 -9.18 -6.38
CA VAL A 538 -17.90 -9.88 -7.25
C VAL A 538 -18.03 -9.33 -8.67
N MET A 539 -16.90 -9.15 -9.33
CA MET A 539 -16.79 -8.72 -10.72
C MET A 539 -15.79 -9.60 -11.46
N ILE A 540 -16.16 -10.06 -12.65
CA ILE A 540 -15.30 -10.78 -13.60
C ILE A 540 -15.28 -9.98 -14.91
N ASP A 541 -14.09 -9.53 -15.31
CA ASP A 541 -13.87 -8.64 -16.45
C ASP A 541 -13.41 -9.42 -17.69
N GLU A 542 -14.11 -9.23 -18.80
CA GLU A 542 -13.86 -9.87 -20.09
C GLU A 542 -13.70 -11.41 -20.00
N PRO A 543 -14.70 -12.17 -19.50
CA PRO A 543 -14.67 -13.63 -19.58
C PRO A 543 -14.57 -14.08 -21.05
N GLY A 544 -13.61 -14.96 -21.36
CA GLY A 544 -13.25 -15.34 -22.73
C GLY A 544 -14.06 -16.50 -23.33
N GLY A 545 -14.88 -17.17 -22.52
CA GLY A 545 -15.75 -18.28 -22.95
C GLY A 545 -17.15 -17.84 -23.39
N PRO A 546 -18.01 -18.79 -23.83
CA PRO A 546 -19.41 -18.49 -24.20
C PRO A 546 -20.23 -17.98 -23.01
N VAL A 547 -19.85 -18.38 -21.80
CA VAL A 547 -20.49 -17.99 -20.54
C VAL A 547 -19.89 -16.67 -20.04
N HIS A 548 -20.68 -15.60 -20.11
CA HIS A 548 -20.28 -14.26 -19.71
C HIS A 548 -21.29 -13.56 -18.79
N VAL A 549 -22.44 -14.18 -18.53
CA VAL A 549 -23.50 -13.61 -17.72
C VAL A 549 -23.08 -13.61 -16.25
N GLY A 550 -23.29 -12.48 -15.56
CA GLY A 550 -22.83 -12.30 -14.16
C GLY A 550 -23.33 -13.38 -13.20
N GLY A 551 -24.53 -13.93 -13.43
CA GLY A 551 -25.10 -14.99 -12.60
C GLY A 551 -24.31 -16.30 -12.68
N ASP A 552 -23.65 -16.55 -13.81
CA ASP A 552 -22.87 -17.75 -14.05
C ASP A 552 -21.39 -17.59 -13.68
N VAL A 553 -20.80 -16.42 -13.93
CA VAL A 553 -19.37 -16.18 -13.68
C VAL A 553 -19.07 -15.65 -12.28
N ALA A 554 -19.95 -14.79 -11.74
CA ALA A 554 -19.76 -14.14 -10.44
C ALA A 554 -20.66 -14.73 -9.34
N GLY A 555 -21.82 -15.30 -9.69
CA GLY A 555 -22.73 -15.96 -8.75
C GLY A 555 -22.09 -17.10 -7.94
N PRO A 556 -21.38 -18.07 -8.56
CA PRO A 556 -20.71 -19.14 -7.83
C PRO A 556 -19.64 -18.63 -6.86
N VAL A 557 -18.88 -17.60 -7.26
CA VAL A 557 -17.87 -16.95 -6.41
C VAL A 557 -18.53 -16.31 -5.19
N PHE A 558 -19.66 -15.62 -5.38
CA PHE A 558 -20.46 -15.10 -4.27
C PHE A 558 -20.91 -16.22 -3.33
N SER A 559 -21.46 -17.32 -3.87
CA SER A 559 -21.94 -18.45 -3.07
C SER A 559 -20.83 -19.02 -2.19
N ALA A 560 -19.65 -19.29 -2.78
CA ALA A 560 -18.49 -19.79 -2.06
C ALA A 560 -18.02 -18.82 -0.97
N LEU A 561 -17.98 -17.51 -1.27
CA LEU A 561 -17.57 -16.50 -0.30
C LEU A 561 -18.55 -16.35 0.86
N ALA A 562 -19.85 -16.28 0.56
CA ALA A 562 -20.90 -16.18 1.56
C ALA A 562 -20.89 -17.41 2.48
N ALA A 563 -20.85 -18.62 1.91
CA ALA A 563 -20.80 -19.87 2.67
C ALA A 563 -19.64 -19.88 3.68
N ASN A 564 -18.45 -19.49 3.23
CA ASN A 564 -17.26 -19.50 4.07
C ASN A 564 -17.23 -18.36 5.08
N ALA A 565 -17.67 -17.15 4.71
CA ALA A 565 -17.74 -16.01 5.63
C ALA A 565 -18.74 -16.26 6.76
N LEU A 566 -19.91 -16.82 6.44
CA LEU A 566 -20.95 -17.19 7.41
C LEU A 566 -20.44 -18.25 8.40
N ARG A 567 -19.78 -19.31 7.88
CA ARG A 567 -19.15 -20.34 8.73
C ARG A 567 -18.02 -19.78 9.58
N ALA A 568 -17.15 -18.94 9.00
CA ALA A 568 -16.02 -18.33 9.71
C ALA A 568 -16.47 -17.42 10.86
N LYS A 569 -17.66 -16.81 10.79
CA LYS A 569 -18.26 -16.01 11.85
C LYS A 569 -19.31 -16.75 12.68
N ASN A 570 -19.43 -18.07 12.53
CA ASN A 570 -20.38 -18.91 13.27
C ASN A 570 -21.83 -18.38 13.22
N ILE A 571 -22.24 -17.83 12.07
CA ILE A 571 -23.61 -17.36 11.88
C ILE A 571 -24.53 -18.58 11.79
N THR A 572 -25.68 -18.54 12.45
CA THR A 572 -26.63 -19.66 12.42
C THR A 572 -27.33 -19.72 11.05
N PRO A 573 -27.45 -20.91 10.43
CA PRO A 573 -28.30 -21.14 9.26
C PRO A 573 -29.72 -20.60 9.45
N ASP A 574 -30.25 -19.88 8.47
CA ASP A 574 -31.63 -19.35 8.45
C ASP A 574 -32.50 -20.01 7.36
N SER A 575 -32.02 -21.13 6.80
CA SER A 575 -32.75 -22.01 5.89
C SER A 575 -32.46 -23.48 6.22
N THR A 576 -33.35 -24.38 5.81
CA THR A 576 -33.13 -25.83 5.94
C THR A 576 -32.03 -26.30 5.00
N LEU A 577 -31.15 -27.21 5.47
CA LEU A 577 -29.99 -27.74 4.72
C LEU A 577 -30.32 -28.43 3.39
N THR A 578 -31.59 -28.75 3.12
CA THR A 578 -32.06 -29.60 2.02
C THR A 578 -32.37 -28.89 0.70
N HIS A 579 -32.39 -27.55 0.64
CA HIS A 579 -32.73 -26.82 -0.59
C HIS A 579 -31.49 -26.42 -1.39
N ILE A 580 -30.76 -27.38 -1.95
CA ILE A 580 -30.00 -27.13 -3.19
C ILE A 580 -30.85 -27.72 -4.31
N ILE A 581 -31.70 -26.89 -4.92
CA ILE A 581 -32.50 -27.33 -6.06
C ILE A 581 -31.60 -27.19 -7.29
N ILE A 582 -31.04 -28.32 -7.73
CA ILE A 582 -30.31 -28.40 -9.00
C ILE A 582 -31.32 -28.09 -10.12
N PRO A 583 -31.10 -27.08 -10.97
CA PRO A 583 -32.01 -26.79 -12.07
C PRO A 583 -32.05 -27.97 -13.06
N ASP A 584 -33.26 -28.34 -13.52
CA ASP A 584 -33.55 -29.51 -14.37
C ASP A 584 -32.74 -29.58 -15.69
N ASN A 585 -32.11 -28.48 -16.11
CA ASN A 585 -31.35 -28.38 -17.36
C ASN A 585 -29.89 -28.86 -17.26
N ALA A 586 -29.42 -29.35 -16.10
CA ALA A 586 -28.06 -29.90 -15.98
C ALA A 586 -27.84 -31.20 -16.80
N SER A 587 -28.89 -31.77 -17.39
CA SER A 587 -28.86 -33.07 -18.08
C SER A 587 -28.62 -32.98 -19.59
N GLN A 588 -28.49 -31.80 -20.21
CA GLN A 588 -28.41 -31.66 -21.67
C GLN A 588 -27.06 -31.20 -22.25
N GLU A 589 -26.04 -30.95 -21.43
CA GLU A 589 -24.70 -30.57 -21.94
C GLU A 589 -23.73 -31.75 -22.19
N ASN A 590 -24.21 -32.99 -22.15
CA ASN A 590 -23.46 -34.16 -22.61
C ASN A 590 -24.22 -34.92 -23.71
N GLN A 591 -24.41 -34.29 -24.87
CA GLN A 591 -24.54 -34.96 -26.18
C GLN A 591 -23.85 -34.14 -27.27
#